data_AF-A0AB34GYR9-F1
#
_entry.id   AF-A0AB34GYR9-F1
#
_cell.length_a   1.000
_cell.length_b   1.000
_cell.length_c   1.000
_cell.angle_alpha   90.00
_cell.angle_beta   90.00
_cell.angle_gamma   90.00
#
_symmetry.space_group_name_H-M   'P 1'
#
loop_
_entity.id
_entity.type
_entity.pdbx_description
1 polymer ?
#
loop_
_entity_poly.entity_id
_entity_poly.type
_entity_poly.pdbx_seq_one_letter_code
_entity_poly.pdbx_strand_id
1 'polypeptide(L)'
;MCLIGESFDDYSDDVCGAVVNVRAKGDKIAIWTTECENREAVTHIGRVYKERLGLPPKIVIGYQSHADTATKSGSTTKNRFVV
;
A
#
# COMPACT_ATOMS: atom_id res chain seq x y z
N MET A 1 11.74 9.63 1.17
CA MET A 1 12.16 8.37 1.82
C MET A 1 11.14 8.11 2.93
N CYS A 2 10.16 7.22 2.73
CA CYS A 2 8.96 7.20 3.59
C CYS A 2 9.09 6.39 4.88
N LEU A 3 9.76 5.23 4.84
CA LEU A 3 9.81 4.30 5.99
C LEU A 3 10.82 4.77 7.04
N ILE A 4 12.10 4.81 6.68
CA ILE A 4 13.19 5.28 7.58
C ILE A 4 13.08 6.76 7.98
N GLY A 5 12.24 7.54 7.27
CA GLY A 5 11.94 8.92 7.62
C GLY A 5 10.59 9.09 8.31
N GLU A 6 9.95 8.01 8.77
CA GLU A 6 8.67 8.00 9.53
C GLU A 6 7.65 9.00 8.97
N SER A 7 7.49 8.99 7.64
CA SER A 7 6.77 10.05 6.93
C SER A 7 5.26 9.93 6.99
N PHE A 8 4.72 9.03 7.82
CA PHE A 8 3.29 8.75 7.96
C PHE A 8 2.71 9.27 9.27
N ASP A 9 3.42 10.20 9.91
CA ASP A 9 3.01 10.86 11.15
C ASP A 9 2.61 9.83 12.23
N ASP A 10 1.48 10.04 12.89
CA ASP A 10 0.91 9.17 13.93
C ASP A 10 0.60 7.74 13.45
N TYR A 11 0.59 7.49 12.13
CA TYR A 11 0.34 6.17 11.55
C TYR A 11 1.62 5.44 11.12
N SER A 12 2.81 5.95 11.49
CA SER A 12 4.08 5.27 11.19
C SER A 12 4.18 3.90 11.89
N ASP A 13 3.57 3.75 13.06
CA ASP A 13 3.50 2.47 13.80
C ASP A 13 2.64 1.41 13.10
N ASP A 14 1.68 1.83 12.26
CA ASP A 14 0.89 0.91 11.44
C ASP A 14 1.71 0.34 10.27
N VAL A 15 2.91 0.86 9.97
CA VAL A 15 3.75 0.39 8.85
C VAL A 15 4.68 -0.74 9.30
N CYS A 16 4.54 -1.91 8.69
CA CYS A 16 5.44 -3.04 8.93
C CYS A 16 6.72 -2.96 8.08
N GLY A 17 6.61 -2.42 6.86
CA GLY A 17 7.70 -2.44 5.90
C GLY A 17 7.26 -2.20 4.46
N ALA A 18 8.19 -2.35 3.53
CA ALA A 18 7.94 -2.20 2.10
C ALA A 18 8.57 -3.36 1.33
N VAL A 19 7.96 -3.70 0.20
CA VAL A 19 8.41 -4.78 -0.69
C VAL A 19 8.49 -4.28 -2.11
N VAL A 20 9.56 -4.69 -2.81
CA VAL A 20 9.70 -4.55 -4.26
C VAL A 20 9.69 -5.94 -4.90
N ASN A 21 8.83 -6.13 -5.90
CA ASN A 21 8.72 -7.35 -6.67
C ASN A 21 9.18 -7.07 -8.10
N VAL A 22 10.40 -7.45 -8.43
CA VAL A 22 10.94 -7.32 -9.79
C VAL A 22 10.45 -8.47 -10.67
N ARG A 23 9.76 -8.18 -11.78
CA ARG A 23 9.12 -9.22 -12.64
C ARG A 23 9.13 -8.78 -14.11
N ALA A 24 9.26 -9.75 -15.02
CA ALA A 24 9.27 -9.50 -16.47
C ALA A 24 8.00 -8.81 -17.00
N LYS A 25 6.84 -9.01 -16.35
CA LYS A 25 5.55 -8.40 -16.73
C LYS A 25 5.30 -7.02 -16.12
N GLY A 26 6.27 -6.50 -15.37
CA GLY A 26 6.16 -5.21 -14.68
C GLY A 26 6.44 -5.38 -13.19
N ASP A 27 7.21 -4.44 -12.68
CA ASP A 27 7.60 -4.40 -11.28
C ASP A 27 6.46 -3.88 -10.41
N LYS A 28 6.46 -4.29 -9.14
CA LYS A 28 5.51 -3.79 -8.14
C LYS A 28 6.26 -3.31 -6.92
N ILE A 29 5.79 -2.21 -6.33
CA ILE A 29 6.26 -1.69 -5.05
C ILE A 29 5.04 -1.56 -4.14
N ALA A 30 5.15 -2.03 -2.91
CA ALA A 30 4.08 -2.00 -1.92
C ALA A 30 4.60 -1.63 -0.54
N ILE A 31 3.73 -1.04 0.27
CA ILE A 31 3.90 -0.85 1.72
C ILE A 31 2.97 -1.83 2.41
N TRP A 32 3.45 -2.52 3.43
CA TRP A 32 2.67 -3.41 4.28
C TRP A 32 2.29 -2.68 5.56
N THR A 33 1.02 -2.78 5.94
CA THR A 33 0.50 -2.25 7.20
C THR A 33 0.01 -3.38 8.09
N THR A 34 -0.01 -3.15 9.40
CA THR A 34 -0.35 -4.15 10.42
C THR A 34 -1.82 -4.57 10.34
N GLU A 35 -2.76 -3.62 10.34
CA GLU A 35 -4.19 -3.90 10.37
C GLU A 35 -4.87 -3.41 9.07
N CYS A 36 -5.54 -4.33 8.39
CA CYS A 36 -6.20 -4.06 7.12
C CYS A 36 -7.59 -3.43 7.29
N GLU A 37 -8.15 -3.46 8.50
CA GLU A 37 -9.44 -2.86 8.84
C GLU A 37 -9.31 -1.43 9.39
N ASN A 38 -8.10 -1.00 9.78
CA ASN A 38 -7.82 0.36 10.23
C ASN A 38 -7.87 1.34 9.04
N ARG A 39 -9.09 1.66 8.60
CA ARG A 39 -9.35 2.48 7.41
C ARG A 39 -8.66 3.83 7.48
N GLU A 40 -8.63 4.45 8.65
CA GLU A 40 -8.04 5.79 8.82
C GLU A 40 -6.54 5.74 8.55
N ALA A 41 -5.81 4.86 9.24
CA ALA A 41 -4.38 4.65 9.02
C ALA A 41 -4.07 4.26 7.58
N VAL A 42 -4.78 3.25 7.04
CA VAL A 42 -4.52 2.75 5.69
C VAL A 42 -4.74 3.81 4.61
N THR A 43 -5.82 4.60 4.71
CA THR A 43 -6.09 5.64 3.73
C THR A 43 -5.17 6.84 3.88
N HIS A 44 -4.77 7.19 5.11
CA HIS A 44 -3.75 8.22 5.35
C HIS A 44 -2.40 7.81 4.75
N ILE A 45 -1.87 6.64 5.12
CA ILE A 45 -0.62 6.09 4.60
C ILE A 45 -0.63 6.04 3.08
N GLY A 46 -1.74 5.56 2.49
CA GLY A 46 -1.88 5.49 1.04
C GLY A 46 -1.84 6.86 0.34
N ARG A 47 -2.48 7.88 0.91
CA ARG A 47 -2.44 9.25 0.36
C ARG A 47 -1.04 9.84 0.41
N VAL A 48 -0.40 9.76 1.57
CA VAL A 48 0.99 10.23 1.74
C VAL A 48 1.93 9.48 0.80
N TYR A 49 1.80 8.16 0.70
CA TYR A 49 2.62 7.35 -0.20
C TYR A 49 2.44 7.77 -1.67
N LYS A 50 1.20 7.96 -2.12
CA LYS A 50 0.89 8.44 -3.48
C LYS A 50 1.50 9.80 -3.76
N GLU A 51 1.39 10.74 -2.82
CA GLU A 51 1.95 12.08 -2.92
C GLU A 51 3.49 12.06 -2.96
N ARG A 52 4.12 11.28 -2.07
CA ARG A 52 5.58 11.14 -2.01
C ARG A 52 6.18 10.50 -3.26
N LEU A 53 5.43 9.63 -3.93
CA LEU A 53 5.81 9.06 -5.23
C LEU A 53 5.56 10.03 -6.41
N GLY A 54 4.89 11.16 -6.18
CA GLY A 54 4.55 12.12 -7.24
C GLY A 54 3.60 11.53 -8.28
N LEU A 55 2.74 10.57 -7.90
CA LEU A 55 1.84 9.93 -8.86
C LEU A 55 0.77 10.94 -9.33
N PRO A 56 0.45 10.97 -10.64
CA PRO A 56 -0.59 11.85 -11.15
C PRO A 56 -1.94 11.60 -10.47
N PRO A 57 -2.79 12.63 -10.25
CA PRO A 57 -4.08 12.47 -9.55
C PRO A 57 -5.00 11.39 -10.14
N LYS A 58 -4.93 11.20 -11.46
CA LYS A 58 -5.70 10.18 -12.20
C LYS A 58 -5.27 8.73 -11.93
N ILE A 59 -4.07 8.51 -11.40
CA ILE A 59 -3.58 7.18 -11.04
C ILE A 59 -4.17 6.84 -9.68
N VAL A 60 -4.86 5.70 -9.61
CA VAL A 60 -5.43 5.17 -8.37
C VAL A 60 -4.56 4.02 -7.91
N ILE A 61 -4.18 4.02 -6.63
CA ILE A 61 -3.51 2.88 -6.01
C ILE A 61 -4.49 2.12 -5.12
N GLY A 62 -4.35 0.79 -5.08
CA GLY A 62 -5.23 -0.09 -4.34
C GLY A 62 -4.56 -0.69 -3.11
N TYR A 63 -5.31 -0.79 -2.02
CA TYR A 63 -4.92 -1.53 -0.83
C TYR A 63 -5.61 -2.91 -0.80
N GLN A 64 -4.84 -3.96 -0.51
CA GLN A 64 -5.30 -5.35 -0.52
C GLN A 64 -4.89 -6.01 0.79
N SER A 65 -5.80 -6.76 1.43
CA SER A 65 -5.42 -7.53 2.60
C SER A 65 -4.53 -8.71 2.20
N HIS A 66 -3.67 -9.13 3.12
CA HIS A 66 -2.86 -10.34 2.94
C HIS A 66 -3.75 -11.59 2.86
N ALA A 67 -4.82 -11.68 3.66
CA ALA A 67 -5.76 -12.80 3.66
C ALA A 67 -6.46 -12.97 2.28
N ASP A 68 -6.96 -11.89 1.70
CA ASP A 68 -7.59 -11.91 0.37
C ASP A 68 -6.58 -12.23 -0.73
N THR A 69 -5.33 -11.76 -0.57
CA THR A 69 -4.26 -11.98 -1.56
C THR A 69 -3.73 -13.42 -1.52
N ALA A 70 -3.73 -14.07 -0.35
CA ALA A 70 -3.27 -15.44 -0.16
C ALA A 70 -4.27 -16.48 -0.67
N THR A 71 -5.57 -16.19 -0.60
CA THR A 71 -6.64 -17.14 -0.93
C THR A 71 -7.13 -17.04 -2.38
N LYS A 72 -6.56 -16.15 -3.19
CA LYS A 72 -7.01 -15.93 -4.56
C LYS A 72 -6.57 -17.04 -5.52
N SER A 73 -7.45 -17.40 -6.43
CA SER A 73 -7.16 -18.31 -7.55
C SER A 73 -6.84 -17.59 -8.86
N GLY A 74 -6.71 -16.25 -8.84
CA GLY A 74 -6.51 -15.40 -10.02
C GLY A 74 -5.39 -14.37 -9.87
N SER A 75 -5.07 -13.66 -10.96
CA SER A 75 -3.99 -12.67 -10.98
C SER A 75 -4.28 -11.43 -10.13
N THR A 76 -5.56 -11.05 -9.99
CA THR A 76 -5.99 -9.80 -9.34
C THR A 76 -6.74 -10.08 -8.04
N THR A 77 -6.34 -9.41 -6.95
CA THR A 77 -7.09 -9.38 -5.69
C THR A 77 -8.05 -8.19 -5.70
N LYS A 78 -9.21 -8.30 -5.05
CA LYS A 78 -10.09 -7.14 -4.84
C LYS A 78 -9.43 -6.15 -3.88
N ASN A 79 -9.54 -4.86 -4.18
CA ASN A 79 -9.05 -3.81 -3.28
C ASN A 79 -10.06 -3.57 -2.16
N ARG A 80 -9.58 -3.44 -0.92
CA ARG A 80 -10.39 -3.01 0.23
C ARG A 80 -10.54 -1.49 0.25
N PHE A 81 -9.48 -0.78 -0.14
CA PHE A 81 -9.47 0.68 -0.28
C PHE A 81 -8.76 1.11 -1.56
N VAL A 82 -9.07 2.33 -1.99
CA VAL A 82 -8.43 3.00 -3.13
C VAL A 82 -8.14 4.45 -2.77
N VAL A 83 -6.99 4.97 -3.22
CA VAL A 83 -6.56 6.36 -2.99
C VAL A 83 -5.89 6.96 -4.23
#